data_AF-A0A7K9TWZ6-F1
#
_entry.id   AF-A0A7K9TWZ6-F1
#
_cell.length_a   1.000
_cell.length_b   1.000
_cell.length_c   1.000
_cell.angle_alpha   90.00
_cell.angle_beta   90.00
_cell.angle_gamma   90.00
#
_symmetry.space_group_name_H-M   'P 1'
#
loop_
_entity.id
_entity.type
_entity.pdbx_description
1 polymer ?
#
loop_
_entity_poly.entity_id
_entity_poly.type
_entity_poly.pdbx_seq_one_letter_code
_entity_poly.pdbx_strand_id
1 'polypeptide(L)' 'GEKPNRCPQCGRSFADPGALDRHRKSHLGGKPFECGVCGKTFAWSSHLERHRRIHTG' A
#
# COMPACT_ATOMS: atom_id res chain seq x y z
N GLY A 1 14.08 -20.10 5.21
CA GLY A 1 13.59 -19.58 3.92
C GLY A 1 14.19 -18.22 3.71
N GLU A 2 15.15 -18.13 2.80
CA GLU A 2 15.86 -16.89 2.54
C GLU A 2 14.91 -15.87 1.91
N LYS A 3 14.96 -14.62 2.38
CA LYS A 3 14.17 -13.51 1.85
C LYS A 3 15.12 -12.59 1.09
N PRO A 4 15.43 -12.91 -0.18
CA PRO A 4 16.46 -12.19 -0.95
C PRO A 4 16.05 -10.74 -1.24
N ASN A 5 14.74 -10.45 -1.23
CA ASN A 5 14.19 -9.15 -1.59
C ASN A 5 14.19 -8.20 -0.40
N ARG A 6 15.30 -7.52 -0.14
CA ARG A 6 15.45 -6.54 0.95
C ARG A 6 15.15 -5.12 0.51
N CYS A 7 14.36 -4.39 1.29
CA CYS A 7 14.09 -2.98 1.07
C CYS A 7 15.32 -2.14 1.45
N PRO A 8 15.85 -1.29 0.54
CA PRO A 8 17.04 -0.47 0.83
C PRO A 8 16.76 0.70 1.78
N GLN A 9 15.50 1.15 1.90
CA GLN A 9 15.16 2.29 2.77
C GLN A 9 14.99 1.91 4.25
N CYS A 10 14.44 0.74 4.55
CA CYS A 10 14.15 0.32 5.94
C CYS A 10 14.69 -1.07 6.30
N GLY A 11 15.41 -1.72 5.37
CA GLY A 11 16.08 -3.00 5.62
C GLY A 11 15.16 -4.21 5.71
N ARG A 12 13.85 -4.07 5.50
CA ARG A 12 12.86 -5.16 5.64
C ARG A 12 12.96 -6.14 4.47
N SER A 13 12.95 -7.45 4.77
CA SER A 13 13.08 -8.51 3.77
C SER A 13 11.75 -9.19 3.44
N PHE A 14 11.58 -9.52 2.16
CA PHE A 14 10.39 -10.16 1.59
C PHE A 14 10.77 -11.42 0.83
N ALA A 15 9.87 -12.41 0.83
CA ALA A 15 10.08 -13.67 0.11
C ALA A 15 9.86 -13.50 -1.40
N ASP A 16 8.97 -12.58 -1.78
CA ASP A 16 8.55 -12.34 -3.15
C ASP A 16 8.88 -10.89 -3.58
N PRO A 17 9.36 -10.68 -4.83
CA PRO A 17 9.66 -9.35 -5.34
C PRO A 17 8.44 -8.44 -5.47
N GLY A 18 7.24 -8.97 -5.76
CA GLY A 18 6.00 -8.20 -5.78
C GLY A 18 5.60 -7.67 -4.39
N ALA A 19 5.87 -8.45 -3.34
CA ALA A 19 5.70 -7.98 -1.96
C ALA A 19 6.67 -6.84 -1.61
N LEU A 20 7.93 -6.91 -2.09
CA LEU A 20 8.89 -5.82 -1.96
C LEU A 20 8.47 -4.57 -2.76
N ASP A 21 7.99 -4.71 -3.99
CA ASP A 21 7.52 -3.58 -4.81
C ASP A 21 6.35 -2.84 -4.15
N ARG A 22 5.33 -3.59 -3.70
CA ARG A 22 4.20 -3.02 -2.95
C ARG A 22 4.66 -2.32 -1.67
N HIS A 23 5.64 -2.88 -0.98
CA HIS A 23 6.22 -2.25 0.19
C HIS A 23 6.99 -0.96 -0.15
N ARG A 24 7.77 -0.94 -1.23
CA ARG A 24 8.47 0.28 -1.68
C ARG A 24 7.50 1.40 -1.99
N LYS A 25 6.34 1.09 -2.58
CA LYS A 25 5.27 2.08 -2.82
C LYS A 25 4.72 2.69 -1.52
N SER A 26 4.77 2.00 -0.38
CA SER A 26 4.34 2.59 0.89
C SER A 26 5.27 3.70 1.38
N HIS A 27 6.57 3.62 1.08
CA HIS A 27 7.53 4.67 1.45
C HIS A 27 7.37 5.95 0.64
N LEU A 28 6.96 5.81 -0.62
CA LEU A 28 6.67 6.95 -1.50
C LEU A 28 5.33 7.63 -1.17
N GLY A 29 4.63 7.20 -0.10
CA GLY A 29 3.24 7.60 0.13
C GLY A 29 2.30 7.15 -1.01
N GLY A 30 2.76 6.22 -1.84
CA GLY A 30 2.18 5.76 -3.10
C GLY A 30 0.91 4.95 -2.89
N LYS A 31 -0.11 5.66 -2.43
CA LYS A 31 -1.47 5.21 -2.35
C LYS A 31 -2.24 6.12 -3.30
N PRO A 32 -2.23 5.79 -4.61
CA PRO A 32 -2.81 6.68 -5.63
C PRO A 32 -4.32 6.85 -5.45
N PHE A 33 -4.95 6.02 -4.60
CA PHE A 33 -6.37 6.03 -4.36
C PHE A 33 -6.67 6.78 -3.06
N GLU A 34 -6.91 8.08 -3.16
CA GLU A 34 -7.34 8.92 -2.04
C GLU A 34 -8.87 8.96 -1.90
N CYS A 35 -9.34 8.94 -0.65
CA CYS A 35 -10.73 9.23 -0.33
C CYS A 35 -10.96 10.72 -0.27
N GLY A 36 -11.72 11.27 -1.23
CA GLY A 36 -12.06 12.70 -1.27
C GLY A 36 -12.94 13.22 -0.11
N VAL A 37 -13.47 12.34 0.75
CA VAL A 37 -14.28 12.75 1.93
C VAL A 37 -13.42 12.99 3.17
N CYS A 38 -12.40 12.15 3.40
CA CYS A 38 -11.60 12.20 4.64
C CYS A 38 -10.08 12.19 4.41
N GLY A 39 -9.62 12.27 3.16
CA GLY A 39 -8.20 12.27 2.80
C GLY A 39 -7.47 10.95 3.05
N LYS A 40 -8.17 9.86 3.42
CA LYS A 40 -7.53 8.56 3.63
C LYS A 40 -7.08 7.97 2.30
N THR A 41 -5.81 7.59 2.23
CA THR A 41 -5.22 7.00 1.03
C THR A 41 -5.13 5.47 1.12
N PHE A 42 -5.35 4.80 0.00
CA PHE A 42 -5.37 3.34 -0.17
C PHE A 42 -4.43 2.89 -1.28
N ALA A 43 -3.83 1.70 -1.10
CA ALA A 43 -2.93 1.12 -2.10
C ALA A 43 -3.67 0.55 -3.33
N TRP A 44 -4.97 0.26 -3.18
CA TRP A 44 -5.79 -0.37 -4.23
C TRP A 44 -7.16 0.31 -4.32
N SER A 45 -7.69 0.40 -5.54
CA SER A 45 -9.01 0.98 -5.83
C SER A 45 -10.14 0.24 -5.11
N SER A 46 -10.11 -1.09 -5.11
CA SER A 46 -11.12 -1.93 -4.42
C SER A 46 -11.21 -1.66 -2.92
N HIS A 47 -10.08 -1.31 -2.28
CA HIS A 47 -10.06 -0.91 -0.88
C HIS A 47 -10.66 0.48 -0.67
N LEU A 48 -10.37 1.42 -1.57
CA LEU A 48 -11.00 2.74 -1.55
C LEU A 48 -12.52 2.63 -1.75
N GLU A 49 -12.98 1.84 -2.72
CA GLU A 49 -14.42 1.66 -2.97
C GLU A 49 -15.15 1.05 -1.77
N ARG A 50 -14.58 0.00 -1.16
CA ARG A 50 -15.13 -0.53 0.09
C ARG A 50 -15.15 0.52 1.19
N HIS A 51 -14.10 1.33 1.31
CA HIS A 51 -14.04 2.40 2.29
C HIS A 51 -15.11 3.47 2.04
N ARG A 52 -15.38 3.87 0.80
CA ARG A 52 -16.38 4.91 0.48
C ARG A 52 -17.77 4.59 1.03
N ARG A 53 -18.13 3.31 1.11
CA ARG A 53 -19.41 2.86 1.69
C ARG A 53 -19.64 3.26 3.15
N ILE A 54 -18.59 3.58 3.90
CA ILE A 54 -18.75 4.01 5.30
C ILE A 54 -19.21 5.47 5.41
N HIS A 55 -19.00 6.29 4.37
CA HIS A 55 -19.36 7.71 4.37
C HIS A 55 -20.77 7.95 3.84
N THR A 56 -21.29 7.01 3.05
CA THR A 56 -22.66 7.00 2.54
C THR A 56 -23.64 6.29 3.47
N GLY A 57 -23.20 5.87 4.66
CA GLY A 57 -24.05 5.26 5.69
C GLY A 57 -24.79 6.30 6.51
#